data_AF-A0A537V250-F1
#
_entry.id   AF-A0A537V250-F1
#
_cell.length_a   1.000
_cell.length_b   1.000
_cell.length_c   1.000
_cell.angle_alpha   90.00
_cell.angle_beta   90.00
_cell.angle_gamma   90.00
#
_symmetry.space_group_name_H-M   'P 1'
#
loop_
_entity.id
_entity.type
_entity.pdbx_description
1 polymer ?
#
loop_
_entity_poly.entity_id
_entity_poly.type
_entity_poly.pdbx_seq_one_letter_code
_entity_poly.pdbx_strand_id
1 'polypeptide(L)'
;MANTPKKIKDPTEAALSAIQEALTARDAAVESEAASPPSAQTTPAEEPVSEPPWRTTRSEAPVEELRPPEQELRAPEEPSLLRRAANDDRESIGQILRTLQRRPGHTSYVTATVFAGLWVLAGLVLGWMYLPELQSALGPSGLTAPVLAMLGVVFLVPIIFFYVLAHMAWRSQELRLITQSMAEVAMRLAEPETVARESIVTVGQAIRREVTAMGDGVERALARAAELETLVANEVSALEHAYNDNEVRIRALLQDLGSQRDTLVGQAGQIRDAINSVHLDLSHDISQVSELVAEQVDDASRRITHALSEKAEHITRALGNAGDTMIQTLGERGGDLLSRLESTSRDTAQAISAASDRLSTTLNFKTDHIGDEFTEITANVQRTMSERLEEVTGNFGQKSAEILDLMSRRSQELTDLVIDTGNQLAETISSRVEEVNTTLKTTGDSLVLDLSLRGGDVVSKLEQTGARVTDTLVQHGDRLTGQFNQSAEALADVIASRGEAVRDLLAT
;
A
#
# COMPACT_ATOMS: atom_id res chain seq x y z
N MET A 1 12.10 -0.86 27.98
CA MET A 1 12.92 -2.00 27.52
C MET A 1 12.81 -2.08 26.00
N ALA A 2 13.81 -2.62 25.31
CA ALA A 2 13.88 -2.62 23.85
C ALA A 2 12.84 -3.56 23.19
N ASN A 3 12.43 -3.26 21.96
CA ASN A 3 12.74 -4.16 20.84
C ASN A 3 12.55 -3.56 19.44
N THR A 4 13.60 -3.73 18.62
CA THR A 4 13.68 -3.86 17.15
C THR A 4 12.92 -2.90 16.20
N PRO A 5 13.59 -2.34 15.18
CA PRO A 5 12.98 -1.44 14.20
C PRO A 5 12.19 -2.19 13.13
N LYS A 6 11.01 -1.67 12.75
CA LYS A 6 10.39 -2.03 11.47
C LYS A 6 11.21 -1.41 10.33
N LYS A 7 11.67 -2.24 9.38
CA LYS A 7 12.21 -1.75 8.10
C LYS A 7 11.21 -0.78 7.47
N ILE A 8 11.67 0.43 7.16
CA ILE A 8 10.95 1.36 6.31
C ILE A 8 10.95 0.70 4.91
N LYS A 9 9.77 0.31 4.42
CA LYS A 9 9.63 -0.10 3.01
C LYS A 9 9.99 1.09 2.15
N ASP A 10 10.84 0.86 1.15
CA ASP A 10 11.20 1.89 0.18
C ASP A 10 9.92 2.31 -0.57
N PRO A 11 9.57 3.62 -0.64
CA PRO A 11 8.39 4.06 -1.38
C PRO A 11 8.42 3.66 -2.86
N THR A 12 9.62 3.47 -3.42
CA THR A 12 9.85 2.99 -4.79
C THR A 12 9.48 1.51 -4.93
N GLU A 13 9.81 0.68 -3.94
CA GLU A 13 9.48 -0.75 -3.90
C GLU A 13 7.97 -0.97 -3.66
N ALA A 14 7.34 -0.10 -2.86
CA ALA A 14 5.88 -0.08 -2.69
C ALA A 14 5.15 0.35 -3.98
N ALA A 15 5.67 1.35 -4.70
CA ALA A 15 5.11 1.79 -5.99
C ALA A 15 5.26 0.70 -7.08
N LEU A 16 6.42 0.05 -7.17
CA LEU A 16 6.63 -1.06 -8.10
C LEU A 16 5.75 -2.27 -7.78
N SER A 17 5.58 -2.61 -6.49
CA SER A 17 4.63 -3.65 -6.07
C SER A 17 3.19 -3.32 -6.48
N ALA A 18 2.75 -2.07 -6.32
CA ALA A 18 1.40 -1.65 -6.70
C ALA A 18 1.18 -1.65 -8.23
N ILE A 19 2.21 -1.31 -9.02
CA ILE A 19 2.17 -1.41 -10.49
C ILE A 19 2.10 -2.88 -10.93
N GLN A 20 2.89 -3.76 -10.28
CA GLN A 20 2.92 -5.18 -10.62
C GLN A 20 1.62 -5.90 -10.20
N GLU A 21 0.99 -5.48 -9.09
CA GLU A 21 -0.33 -5.95 -8.66
C GLU A 21 -1.46 -5.43 -9.57
N ALA A 22 -1.34 -4.20 -10.11
CA ALA A 22 -2.26 -3.67 -11.11
C ALA A 22 -2.13 -4.33 -12.49
N LEU A 23 -0.93 -4.85 -12.85
CA LEU A 23 -0.73 -5.66 -14.05
C LEU A 23 -1.31 -7.07 -13.88
N THR A 24 -1.00 -7.77 -12.78
CA THR A 24 -1.55 -9.12 -12.56
C THR A 24 -3.07 -9.13 -12.36
N ALA A 25 -3.65 -8.09 -11.76
CA ALA A 25 -5.11 -7.92 -11.70
C ALA A 25 -5.74 -7.69 -13.08
N ARG A 26 -4.99 -7.17 -14.06
CA ARG A 26 -5.45 -6.95 -15.43
C ARG A 26 -5.31 -8.20 -16.29
N ASP A 27 -4.26 -9.00 -16.11
CA ASP A 27 -4.13 -10.31 -16.77
C ASP A 27 -5.15 -11.31 -16.21
N ALA A 28 -5.40 -11.31 -14.89
CA ALA A 28 -6.44 -12.13 -14.26
C ALA A 28 -7.87 -11.76 -14.70
N ALA A 29 -8.09 -10.54 -15.21
CA ALA A 29 -9.36 -10.13 -15.80
C ALA A 29 -9.49 -10.53 -17.28
N VAL A 30 -8.41 -10.95 -17.95
CA VAL A 30 -8.41 -11.37 -19.36
C VAL A 30 -8.51 -12.90 -19.50
N GLU A 31 -8.07 -13.68 -18.50
CA GLU A 31 -8.17 -15.16 -18.54
C GLU A 31 -9.55 -15.75 -18.20
N SER A 32 -10.56 -14.94 -17.84
CA SER A 32 -11.90 -15.45 -17.46
C SER A 32 -13.03 -15.22 -18.49
N GLU A 33 -12.74 -14.68 -19.68
CA GLU A 33 -13.78 -14.27 -20.64
C GLU A 33 -13.53 -14.79 -22.07
N ALA A 34 -13.50 -16.12 -22.22
CA ALA A 34 -13.32 -16.78 -23.51
C ALA A 34 -14.11 -18.11 -23.67
N ALA A 35 -15.42 -18.11 -23.37
CA ALA A 35 -16.31 -19.21 -23.77
C ALA A 35 -17.81 -18.82 -23.90
N SER A 36 -18.30 -18.82 -25.14
CA SER A 36 -19.71 -19.04 -25.55
C SER A 36 -20.74 -17.88 -25.45
N PRO A 37 -21.83 -17.91 -26.26
CA PRO A 37 -22.39 -16.71 -26.90
C PRO A 37 -23.69 -16.15 -26.26
N PRO A 38 -24.13 -14.93 -26.65
CA PRO A 38 -25.29 -14.26 -26.05
C PRO A 38 -26.64 -14.63 -26.68
N SER A 39 -27.66 -14.78 -25.82
CA SER A 39 -29.08 -14.82 -26.20
C SER A 39 -29.75 -13.49 -25.83
N ALA A 40 -30.57 -12.95 -26.73
CA ALA A 40 -31.26 -11.68 -26.53
C ALA A 40 -32.49 -11.79 -25.61
N GLN A 41 -32.81 -10.73 -24.85
CA GLN A 41 -34.03 -9.90 -25.05
C GLN A 41 -34.26 -8.86 -23.92
N THR A 42 -34.77 -7.68 -24.32
CA THR A 42 -35.51 -6.66 -23.52
C THR A 42 -34.78 -6.03 -22.30
N THR A 43 -34.80 -4.71 -22.08
CA THR A 43 -35.94 -3.76 -22.15
C THR A 43 -35.43 -2.31 -22.34
N PRO A 44 -36.26 -1.37 -22.85
CA PRO A 44 -36.11 0.04 -22.50
C PRO A 44 -37.40 0.70 -21.98
N ALA A 45 -37.24 1.53 -20.96
CA ALA A 45 -38.08 2.68 -20.60
C ALA A 45 -37.15 3.92 -20.68
N GLU A 46 -37.58 5.18 -20.79
CA GLU A 46 -38.87 5.86 -20.60
C GLU A 46 -38.76 7.28 -21.21
N GLU A 47 -39.76 7.81 -21.93
CA GLU A 47 -40.02 9.28 -22.12
C GLU A 47 -41.32 9.53 -22.94
N PRO A 48 -41.94 10.74 -22.95
CA PRO A 48 -42.99 11.07 -21.97
C PRO A 48 -44.40 11.39 -22.55
N VAL A 49 -45.30 11.84 -21.66
CA VAL A 49 -46.77 11.90 -21.80
C VAL A 49 -47.33 13.19 -22.45
N SER A 50 -48.41 13.07 -23.24
CA SER A 50 -49.44 14.13 -23.37
C SER A 50 -50.87 13.56 -23.58
N GLU A 51 -51.71 13.80 -22.56
CA GLU A 51 -53.05 13.30 -22.18
C GLU A 51 -54.22 13.11 -23.20
N PRO A 52 -55.26 12.28 -22.87
CA PRO A 52 -56.02 11.43 -23.83
C PRO A 52 -57.35 11.95 -24.46
N PRO A 53 -58.61 11.91 -23.89
CA PRO A 53 -59.15 11.33 -22.63
C PRO A 53 -60.55 10.59 -22.69
N TRP A 54 -60.86 9.71 -21.69
CA TRP A 54 -62.15 9.05 -21.28
C TRP A 54 -62.99 8.15 -22.24
N ARG A 55 -63.81 7.17 -21.80
CA ARG A 55 -63.97 6.36 -20.55
C ARG A 55 -64.96 5.20 -20.82
N THR A 56 -64.72 3.98 -20.33
CA THR A 56 -65.77 2.94 -20.23
C THR A 56 -65.59 2.05 -19.01
N THR A 57 -66.48 2.10 -18.02
CA THR A 57 -66.74 0.96 -17.10
C THR A 57 -68.13 1.02 -16.47
N ARG A 58 -68.80 -0.14 -16.51
CA ARG A 58 -69.64 -0.75 -15.45
C ARG A 58 -71.15 -0.43 -15.35
N SER A 59 -71.92 -1.48 -15.69
CA SER A 59 -73.10 -2.03 -15.00
C SER A 59 -74.35 -1.17 -14.84
N GLU A 60 -75.47 -1.60 -15.43
CA GLU A 60 -76.58 -2.29 -14.74
C GLU A 60 -77.70 -2.67 -15.75
N ALA A 61 -78.49 -3.69 -15.43
CA ALA A 61 -79.82 -3.95 -16.02
C ALA A 61 -80.88 -3.43 -15.02
N PRO A 62 -82.22 -3.36 -15.28
CA PRO A 62 -83.00 -4.08 -16.31
C PRO A 62 -84.23 -3.29 -16.89
N VAL A 63 -85.18 -4.02 -17.51
CA VAL A 63 -86.64 -3.72 -17.64
C VAL A 63 -87.15 -2.89 -18.85
N GLU A 64 -88.26 -3.38 -19.42
CA GLU A 64 -89.38 -2.82 -20.20
C GLU A 64 -89.20 -2.00 -21.51
N GLU A 65 -89.76 -2.60 -22.58
CA GLU A 65 -91.05 -2.20 -23.19
C GLU A 65 -91.22 -0.76 -23.72
N LEU A 66 -91.38 -0.62 -25.04
CA LEU A 66 -92.24 0.40 -25.69
C LEU A 66 -92.53 0.08 -27.18
N ARG A 67 -93.65 -0.62 -27.40
CA ARG A 67 -94.56 -0.55 -28.58
C ARG A 67 -95.67 0.51 -28.28
N PRO A 68 -96.80 0.70 -29.03
CA PRO A 68 -97.28 0.18 -30.33
C PRO A 68 -97.10 1.27 -31.43
N PRO A 69 -98.07 1.82 -32.24
CA PRO A 69 -99.48 1.50 -32.56
C PRO A 69 -99.66 0.21 -33.41
N GLU A 70 -100.78 -0.31 -33.92
CA GLU A 70 -102.18 0.09 -34.33
C GLU A 70 -102.35 0.52 -35.80
N GLN A 71 -103.43 0.21 -36.54
CA GLN A 71 -104.74 -0.44 -36.26
C GLN A 71 -105.16 -1.29 -37.49
N GLU A 72 -105.56 -2.57 -37.34
CA GLU A 72 -106.96 -3.06 -37.29
C GLU A 72 -107.82 -2.92 -38.57
N LEU A 73 -108.38 -4.06 -39.02
CA LEU A 73 -109.85 -4.22 -39.15
C LEU A 73 -110.22 -5.69 -38.90
N ARG A 74 -111.42 -5.95 -38.35
CA ARG A 74 -111.75 -7.22 -37.66
C ARG A 74 -113.21 -7.63 -37.88
N ALA A 75 -113.50 -8.93 -37.72
CA ALA A 75 -114.81 -9.55 -37.47
C ALA A 75 -115.77 -9.65 -38.70
N PRO A 76 -116.88 -10.45 -38.65
CA PRO A 76 -117.41 -11.21 -37.50
C PRO A 76 -117.89 -12.69 -37.74
N GLU A 77 -118.08 -13.43 -36.63
CA GLU A 77 -119.23 -14.34 -36.29
C GLU A 77 -119.60 -15.56 -37.20
N GLU A 78 -120.21 -16.68 -36.75
CA GLU A 78 -120.67 -17.23 -35.44
C GLU A 78 -120.86 -18.79 -35.52
N PRO A 79 -121.26 -19.52 -34.45
CA PRO A 79 -121.03 -20.98 -34.31
C PRO A 79 -122.28 -21.90 -34.37
N SER A 80 -122.10 -23.23 -34.43
CA SER A 80 -122.98 -24.20 -33.70
C SER A 80 -122.52 -25.68 -33.70
N LEU A 81 -122.34 -26.19 -32.47
CA LEU A 81 -122.95 -27.40 -31.87
C LEU A 81 -122.74 -28.83 -32.45
N LEU A 82 -122.02 -29.61 -31.63
CA LEU A 82 -122.34 -30.98 -31.19
C LEU A 82 -122.87 -31.98 -32.24
N ARG A 83 -121.93 -32.74 -32.85
CA ARG A 83 -122.13 -34.18 -33.07
C ARG A 83 -120.81 -34.96 -32.98
N ARG A 84 -120.57 -35.49 -31.77
CA ARG A 84 -119.60 -36.55 -31.51
C ARG A 84 -120.09 -37.82 -32.24
N ALA A 85 -119.41 -38.19 -33.33
CA ALA A 85 -119.80 -39.31 -34.18
C ALA A 85 -118.84 -40.50 -34.06
N ALA A 86 -118.90 -41.19 -32.91
CA ALA A 86 -118.73 -42.63 -32.79
C ALA A 86 -117.54 -43.32 -33.53
N ASN A 87 -116.35 -42.71 -33.52
CA ASN A 87 -115.08 -43.39 -33.84
C ASN A 87 -113.96 -42.93 -32.89
N ASP A 88 -114.25 -43.03 -31.59
CA ASP A 88 -113.53 -42.42 -30.48
C ASP A 88 -112.67 -43.45 -29.71
N ASP A 89 -112.33 -44.56 -30.38
CA ASP A 89 -111.55 -45.67 -29.82
C ASP A 89 -110.07 -45.61 -30.23
N ARG A 90 -109.71 -44.73 -31.18
CA ARG A 90 -108.36 -44.68 -31.78
C ARG A 90 -107.30 -43.94 -30.97
N GLU A 91 -107.65 -42.91 -30.19
CA GLU A 91 -106.65 -42.20 -29.37
C GLU A 91 -106.04 -43.09 -28.27
N SER A 92 -106.76 -44.12 -27.82
CA SER A 92 -106.24 -45.06 -26.81
C SER A 92 -105.04 -45.88 -27.31
N ILE A 93 -105.08 -46.33 -28.56
CA ILE A 93 -104.04 -47.17 -29.18
C ILE A 93 -102.76 -46.34 -29.42
N GLY A 94 -102.91 -45.05 -29.75
CA GLY A 94 -101.78 -44.12 -29.93
C GLY A 94 -100.97 -43.88 -28.65
N GLN A 95 -101.61 -43.90 -27.47
CA GLN A 95 -100.88 -43.78 -26.20
C GLN A 95 -100.15 -45.10 -25.82
N ILE A 96 -100.72 -46.26 -26.16
CA ILE A 96 -100.14 -47.58 -25.85
C ILE A 96 -98.93 -47.90 -26.75
N LEU A 97 -98.94 -47.49 -28.03
CA LEU A 97 -97.74 -47.59 -28.88
C LEU A 97 -96.60 -46.67 -28.42
N ARG A 98 -96.94 -45.50 -27.85
CA ARG A 98 -95.95 -44.50 -27.41
C ARG A 98 -95.26 -44.85 -26.09
N THR A 99 -95.85 -45.73 -25.27
CA THR A 99 -95.17 -46.31 -24.08
C THR A 99 -94.20 -47.43 -24.47
N LEU A 100 -94.49 -48.19 -25.53
CA LEU A 100 -93.66 -49.30 -26.02
C LEU A 100 -92.39 -48.87 -26.79
N GLN A 101 -92.31 -47.64 -27.29
CA GLN A 101 -91.13 -47.14 -28.04
C GLN A 101 -90.10 -46.36 -27.20
N ARG A 102 -90.28 -46.20 -25.88
CA ARG A 102 -89.24 -45.62 -25.03
C ARG A 102 -88.09 -46.60 -24.80
N ARG A 103 -87.05 -46.50 -25.64
CA ARG A 103 -85.75 -47.13 -25.35
C ARG A 103 -85.24 -46.64 -23.99
N PRO A 104 -84.80 -47.52 -23.07
CA PRO A 104 -84.27 -47.11 -21.78
C PRO A 104 -83.03 -46.26 -21.97
N GLY A 105 -83.06 -45.02 -21.48
CA GLY A 105 -81.97 -44.06 -21.65
C GLY A 105 -80.67 -44.57 -21.02
N HIS A 106 -79.54 -44.22 -21.62
CA HIS A 106 -78.20 -44.64 -21.15
C HIS A 106 -77.78 -44.05 -19.79
N THR A 107 -78.69 -43.46 -19.03
CA THR A 107 -78.46 -42.83 -17.72
C THR A 107 -77.81 -43.78 -16.72
N SER A 108 -78.14 -45.08 -16.76
CA SER A 108 -77.51 -46.09 -15.89
C SER A 108 -76.02 -46.30 -16.18
N TYR A 109 -75.56 -46.04 -17.40
CA TYR A 109 -74.13 -46.07 -17.74
C TYR A 109 -73.44 -44.76 -17.36
N VAL A 110 -74.12 -43.62 -17.53
CA VAL A 110 -73.59 -42.31 -17.09
C VAL A 110 -73.40 -42.26 -15.57
N THR A 111 -74.34 -42.80 -14.78
CA THR A 111 -74.13 -42.88 -13.32
C THR A 111 -72.95 -43.80 -12.98
N ALA A 112 -72.79 -44.93 -13.66
CA ALA A 112 -71.62 -45.80 -13.48
C ALA A 112 -70.30 -45.12 -13.87
N THR A 113 -70.25 -44.29 -14.92
CA THR A 113 -69.03 -43.55 -15.28
C THR A 113 -68.68 -42.51 -14.21
N VAL A 114 -69.68 -41.83 -13.64
CA VAL A 114 -69.48 -40.87 -12.55
C VAL A 114 -68.99 -41.56 -11.28
N PHE A 115 -69.62 -42.66 -10.85
CA PHE A 115 -69.16 -43.42 -9.68
C PHE A 115 -67.78 -44.07 -9.89
N ALA A 116 -67.47 -44.58 -11.08
CA ALA A 116 -66.13 -45.07 -11.42
C ALA A 116 -65.08 -43.95 -11.39
N GLY A 117 -65.40 -42.76 -11.92
CA GLY A 117 -64.54 -41.59 -11.86
C GLY A 117 -64.29 -41.11 -10.42
N LEU A 118 -65.35 -41.07 -9.60
CA LEU A 118 -65.24 -40.78 -8.17
C LEU A 118 -64.40 -41.83 -7.42
N TRP A 119 -64.53 -43.11 -7.78
CA TRP A 119 -63.73 -44.19 -7.20
C TRP A 119 -62.25 -44.09 -7.58
N VAL A 120 -61.94 -43.80 -8.85
CA VAL A 120 -60.56 -43.53 -9.31
C VAL A 120 -59.99 -42.32 -8.60
N LEU A 121 -60.75 -41.24 -8.46
CA LEU A 121 -60.30 -40.01 -7.79
C LEU A 121 -60.09 -40.22 -6.28
N ALA A 122 -61.01 -40.90 -5.60
CA ALA A 122 -60.84 -41.30 -4.20
C ALA A 122 -59.62 -42.24 -4.04
N GLY A 123 -59.39 -43.13 -5.01
CA GLY A 123 -58.23 -44.00 -5.06
C GLY A 123 -56.91 -43.27 -5.24
N LEU A 124 -56.88 -42.24 -6.08
CA LEU A 124 -55.71 -41.39 -6.31
C LEU A 124 -55.41 -40.53 -5.07
N VAL A 125 -56.45 -39.99 -4.42
CA VAL A 125 -56.33 -39.24 -3.15
C VAL A 125 -55.84 -40.14 -2.02
N LEU A 126 -56.42 -41.34 -1.84
CA LEU A 126 -55.93 -42.32 -0.86
C LEU A 126 -54.51 -42.79 -1.16
N GLY A 127 -54.21 -43.08 -2.43
CA GLY A 127 -52.88 -43.48 -2.88
C GLY A 127 -51.83 -42.41 -2.65
N TRP A 128 -52.18 -41.12 -2.76
CA TRP A 128 -51.29 -40.00 -2.46
C TRP A 128 -51.15 -39.75 -0.96
N MET A 129 -52.26 -39.79 -0.21
CA MET A 129 -52.30 -39.59 1.24
C MET A 129 -51.55 -40.68 2.01
N TYR A 130 -51.69 -41.93 1.59
CA TYR A 130 -51.03 -43.10 2.19
C TYR A 130 -49.76 -43.53 1.44
N LEU A 131 -49.27 -42.73 0.48
CA LEU A 131 -48.05 -43.03 -0.29
C LEU A 131 -46.82 -43.36 0.58
N PRO A 132 -46.50 -42.62 1.67
CA PRO A 132 -45.34 -42.97 2.51
C PRO A 132 -45.56 -44.24 3.35
N GLU A 133 -46.80 -44.54 3.77
CA GLU A 133 -47.14 -45.78 4.47
C GLU A 133 -47.08 -46.99 3.52
N LEU A 134 -47.50 -46.83 2.26
CA LEU A 134 -47.30 -47.82 1.21
C LEU A 134 -45.82 -48.01 0.90
N GLN A 135 -45.03 -46.95 0.75
CA GLN A 135 -43.58 -47.05 0.46
C GLN A 135 -42.82 -47.77 1.59
N SER A 136 -43.20 -47.55 2.85
CA SER A 136 -42.61 -48.27 4.00
C SER A 136 -43.10 -49.72 4.12
N ALA A 137 -44.35 -50.01 3.74
CA ALA A 137 -44.85 -51.39 3.63
C ALA A 137 -44.25 -52.17 2.45
N LEU A 138 -43.83 -51.50 1.37
CA LEU A 138 -43.14 -52.07 0.20
C LEU A 138 -41.61 -52.20 0.38
N GLY A 139 -41.14 -52.33 1.63
CA GLY A 139 -39.73 -52.63 1.94
C GLY A 139 -39.23 -53.97 1.37
N PRO A 140 -37.93 -54.30 1.56
CA PRO A 140 -37.26 -55.42 0.88
C PRO A 140 -37.71 -56.84 1.29
N SER A 141 -38.79 -56.98 2.07
CA SER A 141 -39.37 -58.22 2.55
C SER A 141 -40.29 -58.92 1.52
N GLY A 142 -39.88 -59.00 0.25
CA GLY A 142 -40.40 -59.94 -0.77
C GLY A 142 -41.90 -59.91 -1.16
N LEU A 143 -42.74 -59.12 -0.49
CA LEU A 143 -44.20 -59.13 -0.62
C LEU A 143 -44.76 -58.03 -1.54
N THR A 144 -43.89 -57.28 -2.21
CA THR A 144 -44.26 -56.15 -3.10
C THR A 144 -45.16 -56.58 -4.26
N ALA A 145 -44.87 -57.72 -4.89
CA ALA A 145 -45.64 -58.24 -6.02
C ALA A 145 -47.10 -58.61 -5.65
N PRO A 146 -47.39 -59.45 -4.62
CA PRO A 146 -48.77 -59.74 -4.24
C PRO A 146 -49.52 -58.51 -3.69
N VAL A 147 -48.84 -57.57 -3.02
CA VAL A 147 -49.46 -56.32 -2.55
C VAL A 147 -49.89 -55.44 -3.72
N LEU A 148 -49.03 -55.24 -4.73
CA LEU A 148 -49.38 -54.49 -5.95
C LEU A 148 -50.47 -55.19 -6.76
N ALA A 149 -50.47 -56.52 -6.83
CA ALA A 149 -51.54 -57.27 -7.48
C ALA A 149 -52.89 -57.10 -6.76
N MET A 150 -52.91 -57.19 -5.42
CA MET A 150 -54.11 -56.91 -4.61
C MET A 150 -54.58 -55.47 -4.78
N LEU A 151 -53.68 -54.48 -4.80
CA LEU A 151 -54.01 -53.07 -5.05
C LEU A 151 -54.64 -52.87 -6.43
N GLY A 152 -54.05 -53.48 -7.47
CA GLY A 152 -54.59 -53.47 -8.83
C GLY A 152 -56.00 -54.07 -8.89
N VAL A 153 -56.22 -55.23 -8.28
CA VAL A 153 -57.54 -55.87 -8.18
C VAL A 153 -58.55 -54.98 -7.44
N VAL A 154 -58.17 -54.40 -6.29
CA VAL A 154 -59.03 -53.52 -5.48
C VAL A 154 -59.41 -52.24 -6.22
N PHE A 155 -58.58 -51.73 -7.14
CA PHE A 155 -58.93 -50.56 -7.95
C PHE A 155 -59.68 -50.88 -9.25
N LEU A 156 -59.34 -51.97 -9.96
CA LEU A 156 -59.98 -52.31 -11.24
C LEU A 156 -61.33 -53.03 -11.08
N VAL A 157 -61.47 -53.92 -10.09
CA VAL A 157 -62.70 -54.72 -9.94
C VAL A 157 -63.93 -53.84 -9.64
N PRO A 158 -63.90 -52.82 -8.77
CA PRO A 158 -65.05 -51.96 -8.55
C PRO A 158 -65.49 -51.18 -9.80
N ILE A 159 -64.54 -50.74 -10.63
CA ILE A 159 -64.84 -50.04 -11.90
C ILE A 159 -65.61 -50.99 -12.83
N ILE A 160 -65.11 -52.20 -13.03
CA ILE A 160 -65.79 -53.22 -13.84
C ILE A 160 -67.17 -53.56 -13.24
N PHE A 161 -67.25 -53.70 -11.91
CA PHE A 161 -68.48 -53.99 -11.19
C PHE A 161 -69.57 -52.93 -11.37
N PHE A 162 -69.22 -51.62 -11.36
CA PHE A 162 -70.18 -50.55 -11.65
C PHE A 162 -70.74 -50.65 -13.08
N TYR A 163 -69.92 -50.99 -14.08
CA TYR A 163 -70.38 -51.20 -15.45
C TYR A 163 -71.21 -52.49 -15.63
N VAL A 164 -70.90 -53.56 -14.90
CA VAL A 164 -71.71 -54.79 -14.88
C VAL A 164 -73.07 -54.54 -14.22
N LEU A 165 -73.11 -53.80 -13.11
CA LEU A 165 -74.37 -53.36 -12.50
C LEU A 165 -75.18 -52.46 -13.44
N ALA A 166 -74.55 -51.53 -14.15
CA ALA A 166 -75.22 -50.70 -15.16
C ALA A 166 -75.83 -51.55 -16.29
N HIS A 167 -75.09 -52.53 -16.80
CA HIS A 167 -75.58 -53.45 -17.82
C HIS A 167 -76.76 -54.30 -17.31
N MET A 168 -76.66 -54.82 -16.09
CA MET A 168 -77.72 -55.63 -15.48
C MET A 168 -78.96 -54.80 -15.13
N ALA A 169 -78.80 -53.55 -14.69
CA ALA A 169 -79.90 -52.62 -14.45
C ALA A 169 -80.63 -52.25 -15.75
N TRP A 170 -79.87 -51.95 -16.82
CA TRP A 170 -80.40 -51.69 -18.16
C TRP A 170 -81.17 -52.91 -18.71
N ARG A 171 -80.59 -54.12 -18.58
CA ARG A 171 -81.20 -55.39 -18.99
C ARG A 171 -82.46 -55.76 -18.18
N SER A 172 -82.49 -55.41 -16.89
CA SER A 172 -83.65 -55.60 -16.02
C SER A 172 -84.80 -54.66 -16.38
N GLN A 173 -84.50 -53.40 -16.71
CA GLN A 173 -85.48 -52.42 -17.19
C GLN A 173 -86.09 -52.86 -18.54
N GLU A 174 -85.29 -53.44 -19.43
CA GLU A 174 -85.72 -54.03 -20.70
C GLU A 174 -86.73 -55.17 -20.48
N LEU A 175 -86.46 -56.10 -19.56
CA LEU A 175 -87.36 -57.23 -19.26
C LEU A 175 -88.66 -56.81 -18.54
N ARG A 176 -88.62 -55.79 -17.67
CA ARG A 176 -89.81 -55.33 -16.94
C ARG A 176 -90.84 -54.67 -17.86
N LEU A 177 -90.40 -54.09 -18.98
CA LEU A 177 -91.27 -53.45 -19.98
C LEU A 177 -92.10 -54.46 -20.79
N ILE A 178 -91.64 -55.71 -20.91
CA ILE A 178 -92.26 -56.74 -21.75
C ILE A 178 -93.39 -57.46 -21.01
N THR A 179 -93.26 -57.74 -19.71
CA THR A 179 -94.27 -58.52 -18.97
C THR A 179 -95.60 -57.79 -18.77
N GLN A 180 -95.63 -56.46 -18.81
CA GLN A 180 -96.88 -55.70 -18.67
C GLN A 180 -97.76 -55.72 -19.94
N SER A 181 -97.22 -56.04 -21.12
CA SER A 181 -97.98 -55.98 -22.39
C SER A 181 -98.80 -57.25 -22.72
N MET A 182 -98.64 -58.34 -21.96
CA MET A 182 -99.39 -59.59 -22.20
C MET A 182 -100.64 -59.79 -21.34
N ALA A 183 -100.86 -58.99 -20.29
CA ALA A 183 -102.01 -59.17 -19.39
C ALA A 183 -103.34 -58.64 -19.97
N GLU A 184 -103.28 -57.60 -20.80
CA GLU A 184 -104.46 -56.85 -21.25
C GLU A 184 -105.21 -57.52 -22.43
N VAL A 185 -104.50 -58.32 -23.23
CA VAL A 185 -105.07 -59.07 -24.37
C VAL A 185 -105.88 -60.29 -23.92
N ALA A 186 -105.56 -60.88 -22.76
CA ALA A 186 -106.23 -62.07 -22.24
C ALA A 186 -107.66 -61.81 -21.71
N MET A 187 -108.00 -60.57 -21.37
CA MET A 187 -109.25 -60.21 -20.69
C MET A 187 -110.42 -59.86 -21.63
N ARG A 188 -110.19 -59.63 -22.93
CA ARG A 188 -111.26 -59.26 -23.89
C ARG A 188 -111.86 -60.45 -24.66
N LEU A 189 -111.59 -61.68 -24.23
CA LEU A 189 -112.17 -62.92 -24.78
C LEU A 189 -113.39 -63.44 -23.99
N ALA A 190 -114.02 -62.60 -23.16
CA ALA A 190 -115.22 -62.93 -22.38
C ALA A 190 -116.42 -62.05 -22.78
N GLU A 191 -117.19 -62.56 -23.76
CA GLU A 191 -118.67 -62.62 -23.91
C GLU A 191 -119.63 -61.73 -23.05
N PRO A 192 -120.92 -61.56 -23.45
CA PRO A 192 -121.53 -61.52 -24.79
C PRO A 192 -122.67 -60.47 -24.90
N GLU A 193 -123.57 -60.61 -25.88
CA GLU A 193 -124.81 -59.84 -26.03
C GLU A 193 -125.77 -59.89 -24.81
N THR A 194 -126.39 -58.75 -24.46
CA THR A 194 -127.78 -58.73 -23.95
C THR A 194 -128.55 -57.43 -24.29
N VAL A 195 -129.07 -57.30 -25.52
CA VAL A 195 -130.43 -56.71 -25.75
C VAL A 195 -131.12 -57.44 -26.91
N ALA A 196 -131.28 -58.76 -26.76
CA ALA A 196 -132.09 -59.58 -27.66
C ALA A 196 -132.90 -60.61 -26.85
N ARG A 197 -133.78 -60.14 -25.94
CA ARG A 197 -134.68 -61.04 -25.21
C ARG A 197 -136.05 -60.49 -24.81
N GLU A 198 -136.63 -59.65 -25.66
CA GLU A 198 -138.08 -59.38 -25.62
C GLU A 198 -138.73 -59.42 -27.02
N SER A 199 -138.42 -60.48 -27.78
CA SER A 199 -139.18 -60.90 -28.97
C SER A 199 -139.52 -62.40 -28.99
N ILE A 200 -139.46 -63.05 -27.81
CA ILE A 200 -140.36 -64.16 -27.48
C ILE A 200 -141.66 -63.46 -27.01
N VAL A 201 -142.64 -63.12 -27.86
CA VAL A 201 -143.11 -63.78 -29.09
C VAL A 201 -143.46 -62.70 -30.12
N THR A 202 -142.89 -62.69 -31.34
CA THR A 202 -143.47 -63.36 -32.53
C THR A 202 -142.36 -63.87 -33.47
N VAL A 203 -141.58 -64.82 -32.96
CA VAL A 203 -140.43 -65.50 -33.62
C VAL A 203 -140.70 -65.92 -35.08
N GLY A 204 -141.95 -66.21 -35.47
CA GLY A 204 -142.32 -66.55 -36.85
C GLY A 204 -142.30 -65.40 -37.89
N GLN A 205 -142.33 -64.13 -37.48
CA GLN A 205 -142.30 -62.98 -38.42
C GLN A 205 -140.99 -62.17 -38.39
N ALA A 206 -140.22 -62.23 -37.30
CA ALA A 206 -138.94 -61.51 -37.19
C ALA A 206 -137.86 -62.07 -38.14
N ILE A 207 -137.79 -63.40 -38.30
CA ILE A 207 -136.76 -64.09 -39.11
C ILE A 207 -136.68 -63.56 -40.56
N ARG A 208 -137.81 -63.15 -41.14
CA ARG A 208 -137.85 -62.63 -42.53
C ARG A 208 -137.41 -61.17 -42.65
N ARG A 209 -137.32 -60.43 -41.54
CA ARG A 209 -136.94 -59.01 -41.50
C ARG A 209 -135.49 -58.83 -41.03
N GLU A 210 -135.01 -59.72 -40.17
CA GLU A 210 -133.63 -59.71 -39.66
C GLU A 210 -132.59 -59.92 -40.76
N VAL A 211 -132.84 -60.81 -41.72
CA VAL A 211 -131.93 -61.05 -42.86
C VAL A 211 -131.74 -59.79 -43.72
N THR A 212 -132.71 -58.88 -43.76
CA THR A 212 -132.58 -57.58 -44.45
C THR A 212 -131.77 -56.57 -43.62
N ALA A 213 -131.92 -56.59 -42.29
CA ALA A 213 -131.17 -55.71 -41.39
C ALA A 213 -129.70 -56.17 -41.20
N MET A 214 -129.43 -57.47 -41.29
CA MET A 214 -128.08 -58.04 -41.18
C MET A 214 -127.21 -57.67 -42.39
N GLY A 215 -127.80 -57.49 -43.58
CA GLY A 215 -127.12 -56.89 -44.73
C GLY A 215 -126.72 -55.43 -44.45
N ASP A 216 -127.68 -54.61 -44.01
CA ASP A 216 -127.50 -53.19 -43.70
C ASP A 216 -126.53 -52.95 -42.51
N GLY A 217 -126.45 -53.89 -41.58
CA GLY A 217 -125.48 -53.91 -40.47
C GLY A 217 -124.06 -54.26 -40.92
N VAL A 218 -123.91 -55.22 -41.83
CA VAL A 218 -122.62 -55.57 -42.46
C VAL A 218 -122.10 -54.42 -43.31
N GLU A 219 -122.95 -53.76 -44.11
CA GLU A 219 -122.59 -52.57 -44.89
C GLU A 219 -122.13 -51.41 -43.98
N ARG A 220 -122.79 -51.20 -42.83
CA ARG A 220 -122.42 -50.16 -41.87
C ARG A 220 -121.14 -50.47 -41.08
N ALA A 221 -120.82 -51.73 -40.86
CA ALA A 221 -119.53 -52.17 -40.32
C ALA A 221 -118.39 -52.05 -41.35
N LEU A 222 -118.65 -52.41 -42.61
CA LEU A 222 -117.75 -52.18 -43.75
C LEU A 222 -117.43 -50.69 -43.93
N ALA A 223 -118.43 -49.81 -43.81
CA ALA A 223 -118.22 -48.37 -43.89
C ALA A 223 -117.26 -47.85 -42.80
N ARG A 224 -117.42 -48.30 -41.54
CA ARG A 224 -116.48 -47.94 -40.46
C ARG A 224 -115.11 -48.58 -40.64
N ALA A 225 -115.03 -49.83 -41.10
CA ALA A 225 -113.76 -50.48 -41.41
C ALA A 225 -113.01 -49.72 -42.52
N ALA A 226 -113.72 -49.23 -43.54
CA ALA A 226 -113.16 -48.39 -44.61
C ALA A 226 -112.74 -47.00 -44.12
N GLU A 227 -113.50 -46.33 -43.24
CA GLU A 227 -113.06 -45.08 -42.59
C GLU A 227 -111.80 -45.30 -41.73
N LEU A 228 -111.76 -46.42 -41.00
CA LEU A 228 -110.60 -46.82 -40.21
C LEU A 228 -109.39 -47.15 -41.09
N GLU A 229 -109.57 -47.86 -42.19
CA GLU A 229 -108.54 -48.12 -43.20
C GLU A 229 -108.03 -46.81 -43.79
N THR A 230 -108.93 -45.90 -44.17
CA THR A 230 -108.58 -44.58 -44.74
C THR A 230 -107.78 -43.73 -43.74
N LEU A 231 -108.17 -43.69 -42.46
CA LEU A 231 -107.43 -42.90 -41.45
C LEU A 231 -106.09 -43.56 -41.07
N VAL A 232 -105.96 -44.89 -41.07
CA VAL A 232 -104.65 -45.54 -40.89
C VAL A 232 -103.77 -45.39 -42.13
N ALA A 233 -104.33 -45.46 -43.33
CA ALA A 233 -103.62 -45.14 -44.56
C ALA A 233 -103.14 -43.69 -44.57
N ASN A 234 -103.94 -42.74 -44.06
CA ASN A 234 -103.53 -41.35 -43.90
C ASN A 234 -102.44 -41.17 -42.83
N GLU A 235 -102.53 -41.85 -41.68
CA GLU A 235 -101.52 -41.76 -40.62
C GLU A 235 -100.20 -42.44 -41.02
N VAL A 236 -100.27 -43.59 -41.70
CA VAL A 236 -99.11 -44.27 -42.30
C VAL A 236 -98.52 -43.42 -43.42
N SER A 237 -99.34 -42.80 -44.28
CA SER A 237 -98.88 -41.86 -45.30
C SER A 237 -98.20 -40.62 -44.68
N ALA A 238 -98.75 -40.07 -43.60
CA ALA A 238 -98.12 -38.98 -42.86
C ALA A 238 -96.80 -39.41 -42.20
N LEU A 239 -96.72 -40.64 -41.68
CA LEU A 239 -95.50 -41.21 -41.11
C LEU A 239 -94.45 -41.48 -42.21
N GLU A 240 -94.84 -42.07 -43.34
CA GLU A 240 -93.99 -42.29 -44.51
C GLU A 240 -93.48 -40.98 -45.08
N HIS A 241 -94.33 -39.95 -45.18
CA HIS A 241 -93.92 -38.60 -45.60
C HIS A 241 -92.92 -38.00 -44.60
N ALA A 242 -93.20 -38.08 -43.29
CA ALA A 242 -92.29 -37.59 -42.25
C ALA A 242 -90.97 -38.38 -42.17
N TYR A 243 -90.96 -39.68 -42.46
CA TYR A 243 -89.74 -40.48 -42.55
C TYR A 243 -88.95 -40.18 -43.81
N ASN A 244 -89.61 -40.01 -44.96
CA ASN A 244 -88.98 -39.64 -46.23
C ASN A 244 -88.41 -38.21 -46.15
N ASP A 245 -89.14 -37.25 -45.57
CA ASP A 245 -88.65 -35.90 -45.27
C ASP A 245 -87.45 -35.91 -44.31
N ASN A 246 -87.45 -36.78 -43.29
CA ASN A 246 -86.30 -36.94 -42.40
C ASN A 246 -85.12 -37.62 -43.12
N GLU A 247 -85.36 -38.59 -44.00
CA GLU A 247 -84.32 -39.24 -44.81
C GLU A 247 -83.68 -38.26 -45.79
N VAL A 248 -84.49 -37.44 -46.47
CA VAL A 248 -84.05 -36.34 -47.33
C VAL A 248 -83.28 -35.29 -46.51
N ARG A 249 -83.78 -34.89 -45.33
CA ARG A 249 -83.08 -33.96 -44.44
C ARG A 249 -81.76 -34.50 -43.92
N ILE A 250 -81.70 -35.78 -43.52
CA ILE A 250 -80.47 -36.40 -43.04
C ILE A 250 -79.47 -36.57 -44.19
N ARG A 251 -79.92 -36.93 -45.41
CA ARG A 251 -79.07 -36.91 -46.61
C ARG A 251 -78.53 -35.51 -46.91
N ALA A 252 -79.38 -34.48 -46.86
CA ALA A 252 -78.96 -33.10 -47.06
C ALA A 252 -77.91 -32.67 -46.01
N LEU A 253 -78.15 -32.93 -44.72
CA LEU A 253 -77.19 -32.63 -43.65
C LEU A 253 -75.88 -33.42 -43.76
N LEU A 254 -75.92 -34.70 -44.17
CA LEU A 254 -74.71 -35.49 -44.41
C LEU A 254 -73.94 -35.00 -45.64
N GLN A 255 -74.65 -34.52 -46.67
CA GLN A 255 -74.05 -33.93 -47.86
C GLN A 255 -73.45 -32.53 -47.56
N ASP A 256 -74.12 -31.72 -46.75
CA ASP A 256 -73.61 -30.44 -46.25
C ASP A 256 -72.39 -30.65 -45.34
N LEU A 257 -72.42 -31.62 -44.42
CA LEU A 257 -71.26 -31.99 -43.59
C LEU A 257 -70.11 -32.56 -44.43
N GLY A 258 -70.41 -33.34 -45.48
CA GLY A 258 -69.42 -33.80 -46.45
C GLY A 258 -68.77 -32.62 -47.18
N SER A 259 -69.58 -31.69 -47.68
CA SER A 259 -69.15 -30.46 -48.34
C SER A 259 -68.32 -29.56 -47.41
N GLN A 260 -68.75 -29.37 -46.16
CA GLN A 260 -68.01 -28.62 -45.14
C GLN A 260 -66.68 -29.29 -44.78
N ARG A 261 -66.67 -30.62 -44.62
CA ARG A 261 -65.43 -31.39 -44.40
C ARG A 261 -64.48 -31.23 -45.58
N ASP A 262 -64.96 -31.37 -46.80
CA ASP A 262 -64.11 -31.29 -48.00
C ASP A 262 -63.59 -29.86 -48.21
N THR A 263 -64.39 -28.85 -47.86
CA THR A 263 -63.97 -27.45 -47.79
C THR A 263 -62.90 -27.24 -46.71
N LEU A 264 -63.08 -27.77 -45.50
CA LEU A 264 -62.09 -27.67 -44.41
C LEU A 264 -60.79 -28.41 -44.73
N VAL A 265 -60.85 -29.58 -45.37
CA VAL A 265 -59.68 -30.32 -45.85
C VAL A 265 -58.97 -29.55 -46.96
N GLY A 266 -59.72 -28.94 -47.88
CA GLY A 266 -59.18 -28.03 -48.90
C GLY A 266 -58.49 -26.80 -48.29
N GLN A 267 -59.12 -26.14 -47.33
CA GLN A 267 -58.56 -25.00 -46.59
C GLN A 267 -57.33 -25.40 -45.77
N ALA A 268 -57.35 -26.55 -45.09
CA ALA A 268 -56.19 -27.08 -44.37
C ALA A 268 -55.04 -27.44 -45.31
N GLY A 269 -55.34 -27.94 -46.52
CA GLY A 269 -54.36 -28.13 -47.60
C GLY A 269 -53.74 -26.81 -48.04
N GLN A 270 -54.57 -25.81 -48.36
CA GLN A 270 -54.11 -24.46 -48.73
C GLN A 270 -53.26 -23.80 -47.63
N ILE A 271 -53.65 -23.92 -46.36
CA ILE A 271 -52.88 -23.41 -45.22
C ILE A 271 -51.54 -24.16 -45.10
N ARG A 272 -51.54 -25.49 -45.23
CA ARG A 272 -50.30 -26.29 -45.21
C ARG A 272 -49.36 -25.89 -46.34
N ASP A 273 -49.87 -25.71 -47.55
CA ASP A 273 -49.06 -25.36 -48.72
C ASP A 273 -48.54 -23.92 -48.61
N ALA A 274 -49.35 -22.98 -48.09
CA ALA A 274 -48.91 -21.62 -47.77
C ALA A 274 -47.82 -21.60 -46.68
N ILE A 275 -47.96 -22.38 -45.61
CA ILE A 275 -46.94 -22.50 -44.55
C ILE A 275 -45.65 -23.11 -45.13
N ASN A 276 -45.74 -24.13 -45.98
CA ASN A 276 -44.58 -24.73 -46.64
C ASN A 276 -43.89 -23.74 -47.58
N SER A 277 -44.65 -22.93 -48.35
CA SER A 277 -44.08 -21.86 -49.17
C SER A 277 -43.35 -20.86 -48.29
N VAL A 278 -44.02 -20.27 -47.30
CA VAL A 278 -43.41 -19.29 -46.39
C VAL A 278 -42.18 -19.85 -45.66
N HIS A 279 -42.16 -21.14 -45.33
CA HIS A 279 -40.99 -21.77 -44.73
C HIS A 279 -39.83 -21.94 -45.72
N LEU A 280 -40.09 -22.29 -46.98
CA LEU A 280 -39.08 -22.34 -48.04
C LEU A 280 -38.55 -20.95 -48.38
N ASP A 281 -39.45 -19.97 -48.51
CA ASP A 281 -39.13 -18.57 -48.77
C ASP A 281 -38.26 -18.00 -47.63
N LEU A 282 -38.66 -18.19 -46.37
CA LEU A 282 -37.89 -17.77 -45.19
C LEU A 282 -36.53 -18.49 -45.09
N SER A 283 -36.46 -19.78 -45.41
CA SER A 283 -35.20 -20.53 -45.42
C SER A 283 -34.25 -20.01 -46.51
N HIS A 284 -34.79 -19.62 -47.67
CA HIS A 284 -34.03 -18.99 -48.75
C HIS A 284 -33.54 -17.59 -48.35
N ASP A 285 -34.41 -16.74 -47.83
CA ASP A 285 -34.08 -15.39 -47.35
C ASP A 285 -33.03 -15.42 -46.24
N ILE A 286 -33.17 -16.31 -45.24
CA ILE A 286 -32.16 -16.49 -44.18
C ILE A 286 -30.83 -16.93 -44.77
N SER A 287 -30.82 -17.83 -45.75
CA SER A 287 -29.59 -18.27 -46.42
C SER A 287 -28.93 -17.11 -47.19
N GLN A 288 -29.70 -16.35 -47.96
CA GLN A 288 -29.21 -15.22 -48.75
C GLN A 288 -28.71 -14.06 -47.86
N VAL A 289 -29.42 -13.74 -46.78
CA VAL A 289 -28.97 -12.75 -45.78
C VAL A 289 -27.73 -13.22 -45.05
N SER A 290 -27.62 -14.52 -44.72
CA SER A 290 -26.42 -15.07 -44.08
C SER A 290 -25.19 -15.00 -44.99
N GLU A 291 -25.34 -15.29 -46.28
CA GLU A 291 -24.31 -15.14 -47.30
C GLU A 291 -23.86 -13.66 -47.40
N LEU A 292 -24.81 -12.73 -47.49
CA LEU A 292 -24.53 -11.29 -47.61
C LEU A 292 -23.88 -10.69 -46.34
N VAL A 293 -24.27 -11.16 -45.15
CA VAL A 293 -23.63 -10.80 -43.88
C VAL A 293 -22.21 -11.38 -43.81
N ALA A 294 -22.00 -12.62 -44.24
CA ALA A 294 -20.67 -13.22 -44.29
C ALA A 294 -19.74 -12.45 -45.24
N GLU A 295 -20.22 -12.08 -46.44
CA GLU A 295 -19.47 -11.28 -47.41
C GLU A 295 -19.13 -9.88 -46.87
N GLN A 296 -20.07 -9.21 -46.19
CA GLN A 296 -19.82 -7.90 -45.57
C GLN A 296 -18.84 -7.96 -44.38
N VAL A 297 -18.90 -9.01 -43.56
CA VAL A 297 -17.95 -9.23 -42.46
C VAL A 297 -16.55 -9.54 -43.00
N ASP A 298 -16.45 -10.34 -44.06
CA ASP A 298 -15.19 -10.68 -44.74
C ASP A 298 -14.54 -9.45 -45.41
N ASP A 299 -15.32 -8.63 -46.13
CA ASP A 299 -14.84 -7.36 -46.70
C ASP A 299 -14.45 -6.35 -45.60
N ALA A 300 -15.23 -6.21 -44.53
CA ALA A 300 -14.86 -5.39 -43.38
C ALA A 300 -13.55 -5.86 -42.72
N SER A 301 -13.39 -7.18 -42.54
CA SER A 301 -12.17 -7.79 -41.99
C SER A 301 -10.95 -7.55 -42.88
N ARG A 302 -11.08 -7.67 -44.21
CA ARG A 302 -10.02 -7.31 -45.17
C ARG A 302 -9.65 -5.84 -45.09
N ARG A 303 -10.63 -4.94 -45.08
CA ARG A 303 -10.41 -3.48 -44.96
C ARG A 303 -9.70 -3.11 -43.67
N ILE A 304 -10.13 -3.68 -42.54
CA ILE A 304 -9.48 -3.49 -41.23
C ILE A 304 -8.04 -4.00 -41.26
N THR A 305 -7.81 -5.22 -41.76
CA THR A 305 -6.46 -5.81 -41.87
C THR A 305 -5.55 -4.93 -42.71
N HIS A 306 -6.02 -4.46 -43.87
CA HIS A 306 -5.25 -3.61 -44.77
C HIS A 306 -4.93 -2.24 -44.15
N ALA A 307 -5.88 -1.64 -43.43
CA ALA A 307 -5.68 -0.38 -42.71
C ALA A 307 -4.69 -0.54 -41.53
N LEU A 308 -4.76 -1.64 -40.79
CA LEU A 308 -3.78 -1.95 -39.74
C LEU A 308 -2.37 -2.16 -40.32
N SER A 309 -2.23 -2.89 -41.42
CA SER A 309 -0.93 -3.09 -42.08
C SER A 309 -0.33 -1.76 -42.56
N GLU A 310 -1.12 -0.89 -43.19
CA GLU A 310 -0.68 0.44 -43.63
C GLU A 310 -0.25 1.32 -42.45
N LYS A 311 -1.02 1.30 -41.34
CA LYS A 311 -0.68 2.08 -40.13
C LYS A 311 0.52 1.52 -39.39
N ALA A 312 0.68 0.20 -39.32
CA ALA A 312 1.88 -0.43 -38.75
C ALA A 312 3.15 -0.06 -39.53
N GLU A 313 3.09 -0.08 -40.87
CA GLU A 313 4.21 0.34 -41.72
C GLU A 313 4.49 1.85 -41.59
N HIS A 314 3.46 2.70 -41.49
CA HIS A 314 3.61 4.11 -41.20
C HIS A 314 4.26 4.39 -39.84
N ILE A 315 3.86 3.66 -38.79
CA ILE A 315 4.45 3.77 -37.45
C ILE A 315 5.91 3.32 -37.47
N THR A 316 6.22 2.20 -38.14
CA THR A 316 7.60 1.70 -38.28
C THR A 316 8.49 2.70 -39.01
N ARG A 317 8.01 3.28 -40.12
CA ARG A 317 8.73 4.34 -40.86
C ARG A 317 8.90 5.62 -40.02
N ALA A 318 7.87 6.05 -39.29
CA ALA A 318 7.95 7.23 -38.44
C ALA A 318 8.94 7.06 -37.27
N LEU A 319 8.92 5.89 -36.61
CA LEU A 319 9.85 5.54 -35.54
C LEU A 319 11.29 5.40 -36.04
N GLY A 320 11.51 4.80 -37.22
CA GLY A 320 12.82 4.73 -37.87
C GLY A 320 13.39 6.13 -38.12
N ASN A 321 12.64 6.99 -38.82
CA ASN A 321 13.06 8.36 -39.11
C ASN A 321 13.31 9.19 -37.83
N ALA A 322 12.49 9.02 -36.79
CA ALA A 322 12.69 9.68 -35.50
C ALA A 322 13.94 9.16 -34.78
N GLY A 323 14.22 7.85 -34.86
CA GLY A 323 15.44 7.23 -34.37
C GLY A 323 16.69 7.76 -35.05
N ASP A 324 16.71 7.79 -36.40
CA ASP A 324 17.83 8.32 -37.18
C ASP A 324 18.08 9.81 -36.88
N THR A 325 17.01 10.62 -36.81
CA THR A 325 17.09 12.04 -36.43
C THR A 325 17.66 12.22 -35.03
N MET A 326 17.27 11.35 -34.08
CA MET A 326 17.79 11.35 -32.71
C MET A 326 19.26 10.95 -32.68
N ILE A 327 19.67 9.90 -33.39
CA ILE A 327 21.06 9.44 -33.50
C ILE A 327 21.94 10.55 -34.09
N GLN A 328 21.51 11.19 -35.17
CA GLN A 328 22.23 12.33 -35.76
C GLN A 328 22.36 13.49 -34.77
N THR A 329 21.25 13.90 -34.13
CA THR A 329 21.24 15.02 -33.17
C THR A 329 22.13 14.73 -31.95
N LEU A 330 22.16 13.50 -31.43
CA LEU A 330 23.06 13.09 -30.36
C LEU A 330 24.52 13.01 -30.84
N GLY A 331 24.78 12.57 -32.06
CA GLY A 331 26.13 12.54 -32.65
C GLY A 331 26.72 13.94 -32.79
N GLU A 332 25.95 14.86 -33.39
CA GLU A 332 26.34 16.27 -33.56
C GLU A 332 26.57 16.97 -32.20
N ARG A 333 25.62 16.86 -31.27
CA ARG A 333 25.75 17.45 -29.93
C ARG A 333 26.86 16.81 -29.10
N GLY A 334 27.05 15.49 -29.23
CA GLY A 334 28.14 14.76 -28.56
C GLY A 334 29.51 15.21 -29.05
N GLY A 335 29.67 15.40 -30.37
CA GLY A 335 30.87 15.95 -30.99
C GLY A 335 31.16 17.39 -30.57
N ASP A 336 30.14 18.26 -30.54
CA ASP A 336 30.31 19.66 -30.12
C ASP A 336 30.65 19.77 -28.62
N LEU A 337 30.00 18.97 -27.76
CA LEU A 337 30.33 18.90 -26.33
C LEU A 337 31.74 18.36 -26.09
N LEU A 338 32.16 17.31 -26.80
CA LEU A 338 33.53 16.78 -26.70
C LEU A 338 34.57 17.81 -27.14
N SER A 339 34.30 18.53 -28.24
CA SER A 339 35.19 19.57 -28.77
C SER A 339 35.33 20.75 -27.80
N ARG A 340 34.22 21.20 -27.19
CA ARG A 340 34.22 22.24 -26.14
C ARG A 340 34.97 21.78 -24.89
N LEU A 341 34.80 20.52 -24.48
CA LEU A 341 35.49 19.94 -23.33
C LEU A 341 37.00 19.87 -23.58
N GLU A 342 37.43 19.40 -24.75
CA GLU A 342 38.84 19.41 -25.16
C GLU A 342 39.43 20.82 -25.18
N SER A 343 38.74 21.79 -25.79
CA SER A 343 39.23 23.18 -25.83
C SER A 343 39.39 23.73 -24.42
N THR A 344 38.34 23.65 -23.61
CA THR A 344 38.34 24.15 -22.22
C THR A 344 39.42 23.45 -21.38
N SER A 345 39.68 22.16 -21.62
CA SER A 345 40.74 21.40 -20.95
C SER A 345 42.14 21.91 -21.33
N ARG A 346 42.41 22.14 -22.63
CA ARG A 346 43.67 22.75 -23.10
C ARG A 346 43.86 24.16 -22.55
N ASP A 347 42.82 24.99 -22.60
CA ASP A 347 42.84 26.37 -22.09
C ASP A 347 43.13 26.39 -20.58
N THR A 348 42.51 25.47 -19.82
CA THR A 348 42.74 25.31 -18.38
C THR A 348 44.16 24.83 -18.08
N ALA A 349 44.67 23.83 -18.81
CA ALA A 349 46.03 23.34 -18.64
C ALA A 349 47.07 24.44 -18.95
N GLN A 350 46.86 25.24 -20.00
CA GLN A 350 47.72 26.36 -20.36
C GLN A 350 47.66 27.48 -19.33
N ALA A 351 46.48 27.79 -18.78
CA ALA A 351 46.33 28.77 -17.70
C ALA A 351 47.04 28.32 -16.41
N ILE A 352 46.98 27.03 -16.08
CA ILE A 352 47.70 26.45 -14.93
C ILE A 352 49.22 26.53 -15.12
N SER A 353 49.75 26.14 -16.28
CA SER A 353 51.19 26.29 -16.57
C SER A 353 51.63 27.76 -16.46
N ALA A 354 50.93 28.69 -17.10
CA ALA A 354 51.26 30.11 -17.04
C ALA A 354 51.17 30.72 -15.63
N ALA A 355 50.27 30.20 -14.78
CA ALA A 355 50.21 30.57 -13.36
C ALA A 355 51.40 29.99 -12.57
N SER A 356 51.79 28.74 -12.85
CA SER A 356 52.93 28.07 -12.22
C SER A 356 54.28 28.71 -12.57
N ASP A 357 54.46 29.11 -13.84
CA ASP A 357 55.65 29.83 -14.30
C ASP A 357 55.77 31.19 -13.61
N ARG A 358 54.68 31.97 -13.56
CA ARG A 358 54.63 33.25 -12.84
C ARG A 358 54.91 33.10 -11.35
N LEU A 359 54.36 32.06 -10.71
CA LEU A 359 54.62 31.77 -9.29
C LEU A 359 56.11 31.48 -9.08
N SER A 360 56.70 30.62 -9.92
CA SER A 360 58.12 30.25 -9.84
C SER A 360 59.04 31.45 -10.05
N THR A 361 58.76 32.30 -11.05
CA THR A 361 59.51 33.56 -11.27
C THR A 361 59.39 34.51 -10.07
N THR A 362 58.19 34.65 -9.50
CA THR A 362 57.96 35.54 -8.34
C THR A 362 58.65 35.02 -7.09
N LEU A 363 58.64 33.70 -6.86
CA LEU A 363 59.31 33.06 -5.73
C LEU A 363 60.83 33.15 -5.85
N ASN A 364 61.41 32.93 -7.04
CA ASN A 364 62.84 33.12 -7.27
C ASN A 364 63.24 34.57 -7.01
N PHE A 365 62.59 35.54 -7.68
CA PHE A 365 62.87 36.97 -7.47
C PHE A 365 62.80 37.39 -6.00
N LYS A 366 61.78 36.91 -5.26
CA LYS A 366 61.63 37.23 -3.84
C LYS A 366 62.65 36.49 -2.96
N THR A 367 63.15 35.34 -3.37
CA THR A 367 64.21 34.59 -2.67
C THR A 367 65.56 35.27 -2.88
N ASP A 368 65.87 35.66 -4.13
CA ASP A 368 67.09 36.39 -4.48
C ASP A 368 67.17 37.73 -3.71
N HIS A 369 66.07 38.52 -3.75
CA HIS A 369 66.01 39.79 -3.03
C HIS A 369 66.16 39.64 -1.50
N ILE A 370 65.59 38.58 -0.90
CA ILE A 370 65.81 38.27 0.52
C ILE A 370 67.27 37.87 0.78
N GLY A 371 67.92 37.15 -0.14
CA GLY A 371 69.34 36.83 -0.06
C GLY A 371 70.25 38.07 -0.09
N ASP A 372 69.91 39.05 -0.94
CA ASP A 372 70.59 40.34 -1.00
C ASP A 372 70.39 41.14 0.31
N GLU A 373 69.15 41.25 0.83
CA GLU A 373 68.88 41.91 2.12
C GLU A 373 69.65 41.26 3.27
N PHE A 374 69.69 39.92 3.34
CA PHE A 374 70.49 39.21 4.35
C PHE A 374 71.99 39.49 4.22
N THR A 375 72.50 39.62 3.00
CA THR A 375 73.91 39.94 2.74
C THR A 375 74.24 41.37 3.18
N GLU A 376 73.36 42.34 2.88
CA GLU A 376 73.50 43.73 3.34
C GLU A 376 73.42 43.84 4.87
N ILE A 377 72.45 43.17 5.51
CA ILE A 377 72.32 43.14 6.97
C ILE A 377 73.59 42.55 7.60
N THR A 378 74.11 41.44 7.05
CA THR A 378 75.34 40.80 7.54
C THR A 378 76.54 41.73 7.43
N ALA A 379 76.72 42.42 6.30
CA ALA A 379 77.79 43.40 6.10
C ALA A 379 77.67 44.60 7.07
N ASN A 380 76.45 45.11 7.29
CA ASN A 380 76.19 46.19 8.24
C ASN A 380 76.45 45.79 9.69
N VAL A 381 76.08 44.57 10.09
CA VAL A 381 76.41 44.02 11.42
C VAL A 381 77.91 43.86 11.58
N GLN A 382 78.61 43.31 10.58
CA GLN A 382 80.07 43.17 10.60
C GLN A 382 80.76 44.53 10.75
N ARG A 383 80.38 45.54 9.95
CA ARG A 383 80.92 46.91 10.04
C ARG A 383 80.68 47.51 11.43
N THR A 384 79.44 47.45 11.93
CA THR A 384 79.09 48.00 13.26
C THR A 384 79.86 47.30 14.39
N MET A 385 80.13 46.00 14.25
CA MET A 385 80.93 45.24 15.21
C MET A 385 82.41 45.63 15.16
N SER A 386 82.98 45.82 13.97
CA SER A 386 84.34 46.34 13.79
C SER A 386 84.51 47.74 14.39
N GLU A 387 83.60 48.67 14.09
CA GLU A 387 83.59 50.03 14.66
C GLU A 387 83.56 50.00 16.20
N ARG A 388 82.69 49.16 16.79
CA ARG A 388 82.62 49.00 18.26
C ARG A 388 83.87 48.34 18.85
N LEU A 389 84.50 47.40 18.15
CA LEU A 389 85.75 46.78 18.60
C LEU A 389 86.91 47.79 18.56
N GLU A 390 87.01 48.61 17.52
CA GLU A 390 87.99 49.70 17.45
C GLU A 390 87.77 50.74 18.55
N GLU A 391 86.52 51.15 18.80
CA GLU A 391 86.17 52.06 19.91
C GLU A 391 86.56 51.47 21.28
N VAL A 392 86.27 50.19 21.53
CA VAL A 392 86.66 49.50 22.76
C VAL A 392 88.18 49.39 22.90
N THR A 393 88.89 49.03 21.83
CA THR A 393 90.36 48.95 21.82
C THR A 393 91.00 50.31 22.05
N GLY A 394 90.50 51.38 21.44
CA GLY A 394 90.96 52.76 21.65
C GLY A 394 90.75 53.23 23.10
N ASN A 395 89.53 53.05 23.63
CA ASN A 395 89.20 53.38 25.01
C ASN A 395 90.04 52.58 26.03
N PHE A 396 90.32 51.31 25.75
CA PHE A 396 91.19 50.48 26.58
C PHE A 396 92.66 50.94 26.54
N GLY A 397 93.17 51.25 25.35
CA GLY A 397 94.51 51.80 25.14
C GLY A 397 94.72 53.12 25.87
N GLN A 398 93.77 54.05 25.76
CA GLN A 398 93.81 55.32 26.49
C GLN A 398 93.82 55.10 28.01
N LYS A 399 92.88 54.30 28.55
CA LYS A 399 92.83 54.01 29.99
C LYS A 399 94.10 53.33 30.51
N SER A 400 94.71 52.46 29.70
CA SER A 400 95.98 51.82 30.03
C SER A 400 97.13 52.84 30.10
N ALA A 401 97.18 53.80 29.17
CA ALA A 401 98.16 54.89 29.19
C ALA A 401 97.96 55.83 30.38
N GLU A 402 96.72 56.19 30.72
CA GLU A 402 96.37 56.99 31.92
C GLU A 402 96.81 56.29 33.22
N ILE A 403 96.64 54.97 33.31
CA ILE A 403 97.10 54.16 34.46
C ILE A 403 98.63 54.10 34.53
N LEU A 404 99.32 53.95 33.38
CA LEU A 404 100.79 53.94 33.33
C LEU A 404 101.38 55.29 33.75
N ASP A 405 100.83 56.40 33.29
CA ASP A 405 101.24 57.74 33.69
C ASP A 405 100.99 58.00 35.18
N LEU A 406 99.82 57.61 35.70
CA LEU A 406 99.51 57.69 37.13
C LEU A 406 100.48 56.86 37.99
N MET A 407 100.85 55.66 37.52
CA MET A 407 101.83 54.81 38.20
C MET A 407 103.23 55.40 38.13
N SER A 408 103.64 55.98 37.00
CA SER A 408 104.92 56.67 36.86
C SER A 408 105.03 57.86 37.81
N ARG A 409 103.98 58.70 37.88
CA ARG A 409 103.91 59.83 38.82
C ARG A 409 103.97 59.36 40.27
N ARG A 410 103.19 58.35 40.66
CA ARG A 410 103.25 57.78 42.02
C ARG A 410 104.60 57.14 42.35
N SER A 411 105.28 56.53 41.38
CA SER A 411 106.62 55.98 41.56
C SER A 411 107.65 57.08 41.79
N GLN A 412 107.53 58.22 41.10
CA GLN A 412 108.38 59.38 41.33
C GLN A 412 108.08 60.01 42.70
N GLU A 413 106.81 60.29 43.03
CA GLU A 413 106.38 60.79 44.34
C GLU A 413 106.90 59.92 45.50
N LEU A 414 106.86 58.59 45.36
CA LEU A 414 107.40 57.65 46.34
C LEU A 414 108.93 57.70 46.40
N THR A 415 109.61 57.87 45.27
CA THR A 415 111.08 58.00 45.22
C THR A 415 111.54 59.29 45.90
N ASP A 416 110.88 60.40 45.62
CA ASP A 416 111.17 61.71 46.22
C ASP A 416 110.93 61.67 47.74
N LEU A 417 109.81 61.08 48.18
CA LEU A 417 109.51 60.87 49.61
C LEU A 417 110.57 60.01 50.31
N VAL A 418 111.11 58.97 49.64
CA VAL A 418 112.19 58.12 50.16
C VAL A 418 113.51 58.88 50.22
N ILE A 419 113.81 59.73 49.23
CA ILE A 419 115.00 60.60 49.24
C ILE A 419 114.93 61.61 50.39
N ASP A 420 113.80 62.31 50.56
CA ASP A 420 113.61 63.27 51.64
C ASP A 420 113.69 62.61 53.02
N THR A 421 113.04 61.44 53.19
CA THR A 421 113.14 60.65 54.43
C THR A 421 114.58 60.20 54.69
N GLY A 422 115.32 59.81 53.63
CA GLY A 422 116.73 59.42 53.71
C GLY A 422 117.65 60.59 54.09
N ASN A 423 117.43 61.77 53.53
CA ASN A 423 118.15 63.00 53.87
C ASN A 423 117.87 63.43 55.31
N GLN A 424 116.61 63.42 55.75
CA GLN A 424 116.23 63.74 57.12
C GLN A 424 116.84 62.75 58.13
N LEU A 425 116.89 61.46 57.78
CA LEU A 425 117.57 60.44 58.59
C LEU A 425 119.09 60.68 58.65
N ALA A 426 119.72 61.02 57.53
CA ALA A 426 121.16 61.32 57.46
C ALA A 426 121.52 62.58 58.28
N GLU A 427 120.72 63.64 58.20
CA GLU A 427 120.89 64.85 59.02
C GLU A 427 120.70 64.55 60.52
N THR A 428 119.67 63.76 60.86
CA THR A 428 119.44 63.31 62.24
C THR A 428 120.64 62.50 62.77
N ILE A 429 121.18 61.59 61.97
CA ILE A 429 122.38 60.81 62.32
C ILE A 429 123.59 61.73 62.49
N SER A 430 123.82 62.66 61.55
CA SER A 430 124.93 63.61 61.61
C SER A 430 124.87 64.48 62.87
N SER A 431 123.68 64.99 63.21
CA SER A 431 123.44 65.74 64.45
C SER A 431 123.75 64.92 65.71
N ARG A 432 123.35 63.63 65.74
CA ARG A 432 123.69 62.74 66.86
C ARG A 432 125.17 62.37 66.91
N VAL A 433 125.85 62.24 65.78
CA VAL A 433 127.31 62.03 65.73
C VAL A 433 128.04 63.26 66.28
N GLU A 434 127.61 64.47 65.94
CA GLU A 434 128.22 65.71 66.44
C GLU A 434 127.94 65.92 67.95
N GLU A 435 126.74 65.57 68.43
CA GLU A 435 126.41 65.54 69.86
C GLU A 435 127.27 64.53 70.63
N VAL A 436 127.46 63.31 70.08
CA VAL A 436 128.35 62.29 70.64
C VAL A 436 129.80 62.76 70.63
N ASN A 437 130.28 63.38 69.55
CA ASN A 437 131.64 63.93 69.46
C ASN A 437 131.85 65.06 70.48
N THR A 438 130.91 66.00 70.59
CA THR A 438 130.92 67.08 71.60
C THR A 438 130.92 66.52 73.02
N THR A 439 130.13 65.48 73.29
CA THR A 439 130.08 64.80 74.59
C THR A 439 131.40 64.09 74.91
N LEU A 440 131.97 63.36 73.93
CA LEU A 440 133.28 62.71 74.04
C LEU A 440 134.41 63.71 74.24
N LYS A 441 134.40 64.83 73.51
CA LYS A 441 135.39 65.92 73.67
C LYS A 441 135.28 66.57 75.04
N THR A 442 134.08 66.90 75.49
CA THR A 442 133.86 67.47 76.84
C THR A 442 134.33 66.51 77.94
N THR A 443 134.07 65.20 77.76
CA THR A 443 134.58 64.14 78.65
C THR A 443 136.10 64.04 78.59
N GLY A 444 136.69 64.12 77.39
CA GLY A 444 138.13 64.08 77.15
C GLY A 444 138.87 65.27 77.75
N ASP A 445 138.39 66.50 77.54
CA ASP A 445 138.93 67.73 78.12
C ASP A 445 138.83 67.69 79.66
N SER A 446 137.73 67.15 80.21
CA SER A 446 137.56 66.93 81.66
C SER A 446 138.56 65.89 82.19
N LEU A 447 138.83 64.82 81.44
CA LEU A 447 139.77 63.76 81.80
C LEU A 447 141.23 64.25 81.70
N VAL A 448 141.56 65.06 80.70
CA VAL A 448 142.86 65.76 80.59
C VAL A 448 143.05 66.75 81.74
N LEU A 449 142.00 67.47 82.14
CA LEU A 449 142.05 68.36 83.31
C LEU A 449 142.30 67.58 84.61
N ASP A 450 141.59 66.48 84.86
CA ASP A 450 141.85 65.60 86.03
C ASP A 450 143.27 65.03 86.00
N LEU A 451 143.76 64.59 84.82
CA LEU A 451 145.14 64.12 84.66
C LEU A 451 146.17 65.23 84.90
N SER A 452 145.89 66.46 84.47
CA SER A 452 146.78 67.61 84.68
C SER A 452 146.80 68.07 86.14
N LEU A 453 145.67 68.03 86.84
CA LEU A 453 145.59 68.32 88.26
C LEU A 453 146.32 67.25 89.08
N ARG A 454 146.06 65.97 88.81
CA ARG A 454 146.80 64.85 89.42
C ARG A 454 148.29 64.88 89.08
N GLY A 455 148.65 65.26 87.85
CA GLY A 455 150.04 65.42 87.41
C GLY A 455 150.73 66.55 88.15
N GLY A 456 150.06 67.70 88.32
CA GLY A 456 150.52 68.81 89.15
C GLY A 456 150.70 68.43 90.62
N ASP A 457 149.76 67.69 91.20
CA ASP A 457 149.88 67.13 92.55
C ASP A 457 151.08 66.18 92.70
N VAL A 458 151.34 65.35 91.68
CA VAL A 458 152.51 64.45 91.64
C VAL A 458 153.81 65.24 91.52
N VAL A 459 153.88 66.26 90.65
CA VAL A 459 155.04 67.14 90.53
C VAL A 459 155.28 67.92 91.82
N SER A 460 154.24 68.49 92.42
CA SER A 460 154.32 69.20 93.72
C SER A 460 154.81 68.28 94.84
N LYS A 461 154.34 67.03 94.90
CA LYS A 461 154.89 66.03 95.85
C LYS A 461 156.34 65.65 95.55
N LEU A 462 156.74 65.58 94.27
CA LEU A 462 158.13 65.33 93.88
C LEU A 462 159.03 66.52 94.21
N GLU A 463 158.61 67.76 93.97
CA GLU A 463 159.32 68.98 94.35
C GLU A 463 159.43 69.11 95.87
N GLN A 464 158.35 68.86 96.62
CA GLN A 464 158.40 68.84 98.09
C GLN A 464 159.36 67.77 98.62
N THR A 465 159.43 66.61 97.95
CA THR A 465 160.36 65.53 98.31
C THR A 465 161.80 65.91 97.92
N GLY A 466 162.01 66.49 96.74
CA GLY A 466 163.30 66.97 96.25
C GLY A 466 163.85 68.10 97.11
N ALA A 467 163.05 69.10 97.46
CA ALA A 467 163.41 70.16 98.39
C ALA A 467 163.78 69.60 99.76
N ARG A 468 163.03 68.62 100.29
CA ARG A 468 163.37 67.93 101.54
C ARG A 468 164.71 67.16 101.45
N VAL A 469 165.00 66.54 100.31
CA VAL A 469 166.31 65.90 100.03
C VAL A 469 167.43 66.95 99.93
N THR A 470 167.21 68.07 99.24
CA THR A 470 168.17 69.17 99.12
C THR A 470 168.46 69.82 100.46
N ASP A 471 167.44 70.09 101.29
CA ASP A 471 167.61 70.65 102.63
C ASP A 471 168.38 69.69 103.55
N THR A 472 168.12 68.38 103.44
CA THR A 472 168.91 67.34 104.14
C THR A 472 170.38 67.32 103.66
N LEU A 473 170.62 67.48 102.36
CA LEU A 473 171.97 67.59 101.79
C LEU A 473 172.70 68.86 102.24
N VAL A 474 172.02 70.01 102.29
CA VAL A 474 172.58 71.29 102.79
C VAL A 474 172.92 71.16 104.27
N GLN A 475 172.03 70.62 105.11
CA GLN A 475 172.33 70.38 106.53
C GLN A 475 173.51 69.42 106.76
N HIS A 476 173.74 68.45 105.86
CA HIS A 476 174.95 67.62 105.87
C HIS A 476 176.18 68.38 105.38
N GLY A 477 176.06 69.22 104.35
CA GLY A 477 177.12 70.08 103.82
C GLY A 477 177.59 71.14 104.84
N ASP A 478 176.66 71.78 105.55
CA ASP A 478 176.97 72.72 106.63
C ASP A 478 177.63 72.03 107.83
N ARG A 479 177.19 70.81 108.18
CA ARG A 479 177.89 69.99 109.19
C ARG A 479 179.32 69.66 108.77
N LEU A 480 179.52 69.22 107.54
CA LEU A 480 180.85 68.93 107.00
C LEU A 480 181.74 70.17 106.96
N THR A 481 181.20 71.31 106.51
CA THR A 481 181.92 72.58 106.43
C THR A 481 182.26 73.12 107.82
N GLY A 482 181.34 73.01 108.79
CA GLY A 482 181.59 73.36 110.19
C GLY A 482 182.69 72.50 110.82
N GLN A 483 182.67 71.18 110.59
CA GLN A 483 183.75 70.27 111.02
C GLN A 483 185.09 70.61 110.36
N PHE A 484 185.08 71.00 109.08
CA PHE A 484 186.29 71.39 108.34
C PHE A 484 186.87 72.71 108.86
N ASN A 485 186.04 73.75 109.06
CA ASN A 485 186.45 75.02 109.64
C ASN A 485 187.00 74.83 111.05
N GLN A 486 186.32 74.07 111.92
CA GLN A 486 186.81 73.79 113.27
C GLN A 486 188.16 73.06 113.27
N SER A 487 188.40 72.20 112.27
CA SER A 487 189.71 71.54 112.07
C SER A 487 190.78 72.51 111.55
N ALA A 488 190.42 73.47 110.69
CA ALA A 488 191.32 74.49 110.16
C ALA A 488 191.67 75.57 111.19
N GLU A 489 190.74 75.94 112.06
CA GLU A 489 190.92 76.90 113.15
C GLU A 489 191.84 76.31 114.23
N ALA A 490 191.65 75.03 114.60
CA ALA A 490 192.58 74.29 115.44
C ALA A 490 194.00 74.17 114.84
N LEU A 491 194.12 74.09 113.50
CA LEU A 491 195.40 74.10 112.81
C LEU A 491 196.07 75.50 112.88
N ALA A 492 195.27 76.57 112.74
CA ALA A 492 195.74 77.95 112.80
C ALA A 492 196.27 78.33 114.19
N ASP A 493 195.58 77.94 115.27
CA ASP A 493 196.03 78.19 116.65
C ASP A 493 197.37 77.50 116.96
N VAL A 494 197.60 76.29 116.44
CA VAL A 494 198.87 75.56 116.57
C VAL A 494 200.02 76.25 115.81
N ILE A 495 199.71 76.97 114.73
CA ILE A 495 200.69 77.78 113.98
C ILE A 495 200.96 79.10 114.69
N ALA A 496 199.93 79.79 115.17
CA ALA A 496 200.04 81.07 115.88
C ALA A 496 200.87 80.94 117.17
N SER A 497 200.53 79.97 118.03
CA SER A 497 201.26 79.69 119.28
C SER A 497 202.74 79.34 119.06
N ARG A 498 203.09 78.69 117.93
CA ARG A 498 204.48 78.45 117.54
C ARG A 498 205.18 79.69 116.99
N GLY A 499 204.46 80.57 116.29
CA GLY A 499 205.00 81.83 115.77
C GLY A 499 205.38 82.82 116.87
N GLU A 500 204.57 82.90 117.92
CA GLU A 500 204.81 83.81 119.05
C GLU A 500 206.03 83.35 119.89
N ALA A 501 206.17 82.04 120.13
CA ALA A 501 207.34 81.46 120.81
C ALA A 501 208.68 81.67 120.06
N VAL A 502 208.65 81.84 118.73
CA VAL A 502 209.85 82.16 117.93
C VAL A 502 210.18 83.67 117.98
N ARG A 503 209.18 84.53 118.16
CA ARG A 503 209.34 85.99 118.16
C ARG A 503 210.04 86.50 119.42
N ASP A 504 209.71 85.93 120.58
CA ASP A 504 210.34 86.30 121.87
C ASP A 504 211.82 85.89 121.96
N LEU A 505 212.23 84.84 121.23
CA LEU A 505 213.62 84.35 121.20
C LEU A 505 214.58 85.21 120.35
N LEU A 506 214.07 86.23 119.65
CA LEU A 506 214.84 87.11 118.76
C LEU A 506 214.93 88.57 119.25
N ALA A 507 214.53 88.83 120.51
CA ALA A 507 214.63 90.15 121.15
C ALA A 507 215.79 90.27 122.17
N THR A 508 216.64 89.24 122.26
CA THR A 508 217.99 89.28 122.87
C THR A 508 219.06 89.49 121.80
#